data_AF-A0A973CEZ8-F1
#
_entry.id   AF-A0A973CEZ8-F1
#
_cell.length_a   1.000
_cell.length_b   1.000
_cell.length_c   1.000
_cell.angle_alpha   90.00
_cell.angle_beta   90.00
_cell.angle_gamma   90.00
#
_symmetry.space_group_name_H-M   'P 1'
#
loop_
_entity.id
_entity.type
_entity.pdbx_description
1 polymer ?
#
loop_
_entity_poly.entity_id
_entity_poly.type
_entity_poly.pdbx_seq_one_letter_code
_entity_poly.pdbx_strand_id
1 'polypeptide(L)'
;MEDWKFYVILIGVVAALVGIYFREALKQAHIQKNASRRLIAYLNFWNKNILDWDVFSIVYVGEQWRDEILEACSKSGNTETILAIDEVYENKLKKLRDAIKNKDPNLKFDIQELSEKIKKLTPLFMGQFLDAQKVSKQNIIEGKTFISDEEAAALGVDVANRAIHIKLRLVSLIDNGTILLIHLSENREQLDISDYSDEIYQCVRVGVLMYQDFKPLKEQAEFVNTQSIFKLTLKNMVGGL
;
A
#
# COMPACT_ATOMS: atom_id res chain seq x y z
N MET A 1 27.41 -53.01 27.34
CA MET A 1 26.21 -53.25 26.48
C MET A 1 25.12 -52.18 26.70
N GLU A 2 25.48 -50.99 27.19
CA GLU A 2 24.55 -49.92 27.58
C GLU A 2 24.66 -48.66 26.70
N ASP A 3 25.79 -48.47 26.01
CA ASP A 3 26.07 -47.26 25.23
C ASP A 3 25.11 -47.07 24.04
N TRP A 4 24.68 -48.16 23.39
CA TRP A 4 23.75 -48.08 22.25
C TRP A 4 22.37 -47.53 22.63
N LYS A 5 21.91 -47.78 23.87
CA LYS A 5 20.63 -47.25 24.37
C LYS A 5 20.70 -45.74 24.54
N PHE A 6 21.83 -45.23 25.02
CA PHE A 6 22.08 -43.81 25.13
C PHE A 6 22.06 -43.12 23.75
N TYR A 7 22.72 -43.70 22.75
CA TYR A 7 22.69 -43.18 21.37
C TYR A 7 21.29 -43.20 20.75
N VAL A 8 20.51 -44.27 20.98
CA VAL A 8 19.12 -44.35 20.47
C VAL A 8 18.23 -43.28 21.12
N ILE A 9 18.36 -43.07 22.43
CA ILE A 9 17.63 -42.00 23.14
C ILE A 9 18.04 -40.62 22.60
N LEU A 10 19.34 -40.38 22.42
CA LEU A 10 19.86 -39.12 21.87
C LEU A 10 19.33 -38.86 20.46
N ILE A 11 19.37 -39.86 19.57
CA ILE A 11 18.81 -39.77 18.21
C ILE A 11 17.30 -39.50 18.27
N GLY A 12 16.57 -40.16 19.17
CA GLY A 12 15.13 -39.92 19.36
C GLY A 12 14.82 -38.50 19.79
N VAL A 13 15.59 -37.93 20.73
CA VAL A 13 15.44 -36.54 21.18
C VAL A 13 15.76 -35.57 20.04
N VAL A 14 16.86 -35.79 19.31
CA VAL A 14 17.24 -34.94 18.15
C VAL A 14 16.16 -35.01 17.06
N ALA A 15 15.65 -36.20 16.73
CA ALA A 15 14.58 -36.36 15.76
C ALA A 15 13.28 -35.66 16.21
N ALA A 16 12.93 -35.72 17.50
CA ALA A 16 11.78 -35.02 18.05
C ALA A 16 11.93 -33.49 17.94
N LEU A 17 13.10 -32.95 18.27
CA LEU A 17 13.39 -31.52 18.13
C LEU A 17 13.31 -31.06 16.67
N VAL A 18 13.90 -31.82 15.74
CA VAL A 18 13.82 -31.54 14.30
C VAL A 18 12.36 -31.60 13.82
N GLY A 19 11.59 -32.59 14.28
CA GLY A 19 10.17 -32.73 13.94
C GLY A 19 9.31 -31.55 14.42
N ILE A 20 9.54 -31.05 15.64
CA ILE A 20 8.87 -29.86 16.16
C ILE A 20 9.23 -28.63 15.32
N TYR A 21 10.52 -28.46 15.02
CA TYR A 21 11.00 -27.32 14.23
C TYR A 21 10.45 -27.33 12.80
N PHE A 22 10.43 -28.50 12.15
CA PHE A 22 9.82 -28.69 10.83
C PHE A 22 8.32 -28.37 10.84
N ARG A 23 7.60 -28.80 11.89
CA ARG A 23 6.17 -28.52 12.03
C ARG A 23 5.88 -27.02 12.13
N GLU A 24 6.66 -26.27 12.91
CA GLU A 24 6.46 -24.82 13.04
C GLU A 24 6.84 -24.10 11.75
N ALA A 25 7.95 -24.49 11.10
CA ALA A 25 8.34 -23.95 9.81
C ALA A 25 7.29 -24.20 8.71
N LEU A 26 6.67 -25.38 8.72
CA LEU A 26 5.58 -25.74 7.81
C LEU A 26 4.33 -24.88 8.06
N LYS A 27 3.98 -24.68 9.32
CA LYS A 27 2.86 -23.80 9.71
C LYS A 27 3.12 -22.36 9.27
N GLN A 28 4.32 -21.83 9.48
CA GLN A 28 4.71 -20.51 9.01
C GLN A 28 4.65 -20.39 7.48
N ALA A 29 5.09 -21.43 6.74
CA ALA A 29 5.00 -21.46 5.28
C ALA A 29 3.54 -21.39 4.77
N HIS A 30 2.61 -22.05 5.45
CA HIS A 30 1.18 -21.94 5.14
C HIS A 30 0.63 -20.53 5.41
N ILE A 31 1.01 -19.92 6.54
CA ILE A 31 0.62 -18.54 6.89
C ILE A 31 1.14 -17.57 5.82
N GLN A 32 2.42 -17.63 5.50
CA GLN A 32 3.05 -16.83 4.44
C GLN A 32 2.31 -16.97 3.10
N LYS A 33 2.01 -18.21 2.69
CA LYS A 33 1.33 -18.45 1.42
C LYS A 33 -0.09 -17.89 1.38
N ASN A 34 -0.82 -17.98 2.49
CA ASN A 34 -2.16 -17.41 2.59
C ASN A 34 -2.13 -15.88 2.61
N ALA A 35 -1.24 -15.28 3.41
CA ALA A 35 -1.03 -13.84 3.48
C ALA A 35 -0.65 -13.25 2.12
N SER A 36 0.31 -13.88 1.42
CA SER A 36 0.73 -13.51 0.07
C SER A 36 -0.43 -13.53 -0.93
N ARG A 37 -1.27 -14.58 -0.93
CA ARG A 37 -2.44 -14.66 -1.83
C ARG A 37 -3.46 -13.57 -1.56
N ARG A 38 -3.76 -13.30 -0.28
CA ARG A 38 -4.67 -12.20 0.11
C ARG A 38 -4.12 -10.86 -0.35
N LEU A 39 -2.82 -10.61 -0.12
CA LEU A 39 -2.14 -9.40 -0.54
C LEU A 39 -2.19 -9.21 -2.07
N ILE A 40 -1.88 -10.26 -2.85
CA ILE A 40 -1.98 -10.21 -4.32
C ILE A 40 -3.41 -9.91 -4.77
N ALA A 41 -4.41 -10.56 -4.20
CA ALA A 41 -5.81 -10.33 -4.56
C ALA A 41 -6.21 -8.87 -4.34
N TYR A 42 -5.79 -8.29 -3.21
CA TYR A 42 -6.01 -6.89 -2.91
C TYR A 42 -5.30 -5.96 -3.90
N LEU A 43 -4.00 -6.16 -4.12
CA LEU A 43 -3.22 -5.31 -5.02
C LEU A 43 -3.74 -5.41 -6.45
N ASN A 44 -4.18 -6.59 -6.90
CA ASN A 44 -4.80 -6.74 -8.22
C ASN A 44 -6.16 -6.04 -8.33
N PHE A 45 -6.98 -6.08 -7.27
CA PHE A 45 -8.24 -5.33 -7.23
C PHE A 45 -7.99 -3.83 -7.43
N TRP A 46 -7.03 -3.24 -6.70
CA TRP A 46 -6.69 -1.83 -6.86
C TRP A 46 -6.02 -1.53 -8.19
N ASN A 47 -5.14 -2.40 -8.67
CA ASN A 47 -4.49 -2.23 -9.96
C ASN A 47 -5.50 -2.19 -11.12
N LYS A 48 -6.60 -2.96 -11.01
CA LYS A 48 -7.69 -2.87 -11.97
C LYS A 48 -8.43 -1.52 -11.88
N ASN A 49 -8.76 -1.07 -10.67
CA ASN A 49 -9.46 0.21 -10.49
C ASN A 49 -8.64 1.41 -11.00
N ILE A 50 -7.31 1.35 -10.92
CA ILE A 50 -6.42 2.36 -11.51
C ILE A 50 -6.64 2.50 -13.01
N LEU A 51 -6.71 1.37 -13.71
CA LEU A 51 -6.92 1.32 -15.16
C LEU A 51 -8.31 1.85 -15.51
N ASP A 52 -9.31 1.51 -14.69
CA ASP A 52 -10.69 1.93 -14.89
C ASP A 52 -10.91 3.43 -14.60
N TRP A 53 -10.09 4.05 -13.74
CA TRP A 53 -10.22 5.47 -13.33
C TRP A 53 -9.25 6.44 -14.02
N ASP A 54 -8.44 5.95 -14.97
CA ASP A 54 -7.46 6.75 -15.72
C ASP A 54 -6.49 7.56 -14.84
N VAL A 55 -6.13 7.02 -13.68
CA VAL A 55 -5.18 7.66 -12.73
C VAL A 55 -3.73 7.27 -13.01
N PHE A 56 -3.41 6.90 -14.26
CA PHE A 56 -2.09 6.37 -14.65
C PHE A 56 -0.95 7.35 -14.36
N SER A 57 -1.18 8.65 -14.52
CA SER A 57 -0.15 9.66 -14.22
C SER A 57 0.28 9.65 -12.76
N ILE A 58 -0.64 9.41 -11.81
CA ILE A 58 -0.32 9.31 -10.38
C ILE A 58 0.58 8.09 -10.11
N VAL A 59 0.26 6.96 -10.75
CA VAL A 59 1.05 5.73 -10.67
C VAL A 59 2.44 5.96 -11.23
N TYR A 60 2.52 6.48 -12.45
CA TYR A 60 3.77 6.70 -13.16
C TYR A 60 4.73 7.61 -12.36
N VAL A 61 4.22 8.74 -11.85
CA VAL A 61 5.03 9.67 -11.04
C VAL A 61 5.52 9.00 -9.75
N GLY A 62 4.66 8.22 -9.08
CA GLY A 62 5.04 7.49 -7.86
C GLY A 62 6.11 6.42 -8.12
N GLU A 63 5.98 5.66 -9.21
CA GLU A 63 6.97 4.67 -9.61
C GLU A 63 8.31 5.31 -10.01
N GLN A 64 8.27 6.39 -10.79
CA GLN A 64 9.47 7.10 -11.21
C GLN A 64 10.23 7.68 -10.00
N TRP A 65 9.51 8.30 -9.05
CA TRP A 65 10.11 8.82 -7.83
C TRP A 65 10.81 7.70 -7.03
N ARG A 66 10.16 6.55 -6.86
CA ARG A 66 10.78 5.38 -6.21
C ARG A 66 12.04 4.95 -6.94
N ASP A 67 11.97 4.79 -8.26
CA ASP A 67 13.09 4.25 -9.04
C ASP A 67 14.32 5.16 -8.98
N GLU A 68 14.13 6.48 -9.01
CA GLU A 68 15.22 7.45 -8.82
C GLU A 68 15.82 7.38 -7.40
N ILE A 69 15.00 7.21 -6.36
CA ILE A 69 15.50 6.98 -4.98
C ILE A 69 16.32 5.69 -4.90
N LEU A 70 15.81 4.58 -5.44
CA LEU A 70 16.51 3.29 -5.42
C LEU A 70 17.83 3.36 -6.18
N GLU A 71 17.84 4.04 -7.32
CA GLU A 71 19.04 4.28 -8.10
C GLU A 71 20.07 5.10 -7.30
N ALA A 72 19.65 6.18 -6.63
CA ALA A 72 20.52 6.98 -5.77
C ALA A 72 21.09 6.17 -4.60
N CYS A 73 20.26 5.37 -3.93
CA CYS A 73 20.69 4.45 -2.87
C CYS A 73 21.75 3.46 -3.38
N SER A 74 21.59 2.94 -4.59
CA SER A 74 22.53 1.95 -5.17
C SER A 74 23.87 2.55 -5.57
N LYS A 75 23.91 3.83 -5.98
CA LYS A 75 25.11 4.49 -6.54
C LYS A 75 26.00 5.13 -5.48
N SER A 76 25.41 5.84 -4.53
CA SER A 76 26.18 6.66 -3.57
C SER A 76 25.78 6.42 -2.11
N GLY A 77 24.54 6.00 -1.86
CA GLY A 77 23.98 5.92 -0.51
C GLY A 77 23.94 7.29 0.22
N ASN A 78 24.17 8.40 -0.50
CA ASN A 78 24.23 9.72 0.11
C ASN A 78 22.81 10.25 0.38
N THR A 79 22.51 10.49 1.65
CA THR A 79 21.25 11.10 2.11
C THR A 79 20.94 12.42 1.42
N GLU A 80 21.94 13.26 1.13
CA GLU A 80 21.72 14.54 0.44
C GLU A 80 21.15 14.35 -0.96
N THR A 81 21.60 13.30 -1.68
CA THR A 81 21.08 12.98 -3.02
C THR A 81 19.63 12.53 -2.95
N ILE A 82 19.27 11.72 -1.94
CA ILE A 82 17.89 11.27 -1.73
C ILE A 82 16.98 12.47 -1.41
N LEU A 83 17.42 13.36 -0.51
CA LEU A 83 16.67 14.56 -0.14
C LEU A 83 16.47 15.50 -1.33
N ALA A 84 17.47 15.64 -2.21
CA ALA A 84 17.35 16.45 -3.41
C ALA A 84 16.31 15.87 -4.40
N ILE A 85 16.24 14.54 -4.54
CA ILE A 85 15.20 13.88 -5.35
C ILE A 85 13.82 14.14 -4.74
N ASP A 86 13.66 13.95 -3.43
CA ASP A 86 12.40 14.23 -2.73
C ASP A 86 11.95 15.68 -2.94
N GLU A 87 12.87 16.64 -2.84
CA GLU A 87 12.57 18.05 -3.09
C GLU A 87 12.10 18.31 -4.53
N VAL A 88 12.71 17.66 -5.52
CA VAL A 88 12.30 17.78 -6.94
C VAL A 88 10.85 17.32 -7.12
N TYR A 89 10.48 16.17 -6.57
CA TYR A 89 9.12 15.63 -6.71
C TYR A 89 8.10 16.42 -5.90
N GLU A 90 8.41 16.80 -4.67
CA GLU A 90 7.55 17.69 -3.87
C GLU A 90 7.33 19.03 -4.57
N ASN A 91 8.37 19.59 -5.22
CA ASN A 91 8.23 20.82 -6.01
C ASN A 91 7.39 20.62 -7.28
N LYS A 92 7.48 19.46 -7.97
CA LYS A 92 6.58 19.12 -9.09
C LYS A 92 5.12 19.09 -8.63
N LEU A 93 4.84 18.47 -7.47
CA LEU A 93 3.50 18.42 -6.90
C LEU A 93 3.00 19.79 -6.44
N LYS A 94 3.86 20.63 -5.86
CA LYS A 94 3.51 22.02 -5.51
C LYS A 94 3.18 22.86 -6.74
N LYS A 95 3.90 22.67 -7.85
CA LYS A 95 3.56 23.34 -9.12
C LYS A 95 2.15 22.97 -9.60
N LEU A 96 1.72 21.72 -9.43
CA LEU A 96 0.35 21.32 -9.73
C LEU A 96 -0.66 22.07 -8.84
N ARG A 97 -0.42 22.14 -7.52
CA ARG A 97 -1.25 22.92 -6.59
C ARG A 97 -1.35 24.38 -7.04
N ASP A 98 -0.22 25.00 -7.33
CA ASP A 98 -0.16 26.41 -7.71
C ASP A 98 -0.84 26.65 -9.07
N ALA A 99 -0.73 25.70 -10.01
CA ALA A 99 -1.42 25.77 -11.29
C ALA A 99 -2.96 25.65 -11.12
N ILE A 100 -3.44 24.79 -10.21
CA ILE A 100 -4.88 24.71 -9.86
C ILE A 100 -5.33 26.02 -9.21
N LYS A 101 -4.56 26.52 -8.23
CA LYS A 101 -4.86 27.75 -7.49
C LYS A 101 -4.92 28.98 -8.41
N ASN A 102 -4.01 29.06 -9.38
CA ASN A 102 -3.90 30.16 -10.32
C ASN A 102 -4.74 29.97 -11.60
N LYS A 103 -5.55 28.90 -11.69
CA LYS A 103 -6.40 28.57 -12.83
C LYS A 103 -5.63 28.55 -14.16
N ASP A 104 -4.49 27.86 -14.17
CA ASP A 104 -3.64 27.73 -15.36
C ASP A 104 -4.47 27.21 -16.54
N PRO A 105 -4.55 27.92 -17.67
CA PRO A 105 -5.36 27.53 -18.83
C PRO A 105 -4.91 26.21 -19.48
N ASN A 106 -3.70 25.73 -19.16
CA ASN A 106 -3.20 24.43 -19.64
C ASN A 106 -3.77 23.25 -18.85
N LEU A 107 -4.31 23.48 -17.63
CA LEU A 107 -5.03 22.47 -16.88
C LEU A 107 -6.45 22.35 -17.45
N LYS A 108 -6.65 21.32 -18.27
CA LYS A 108 -7.99 20.94 -18.74
C LYS A 108 -8.75 20.27 -17.60
N PHE A 109 -9.38 21.07 -16.74
CA PHE A 109 -10.28 20.57 -15.73
C PHE A 109 -11.73 20.87 -16.13
N ASP A 110 -12.55 19.83 -16.29
CA ASP A 110 -13.96 20.00 -16.62
C ASP A 110 -14.76 20.34 -15.35
N ILE A 111 -14.78 21.64 -15.02
CA ILE A 111 -15.51 22.16 -13.87
C ILE A 111 -17.02 21.96 -14.04
N GLN A 112 -17.53 21.97 -15.28
CA GLN A 112 -18.95 21.76 -15.55
C GLN A 112 -19.36 20.33 -15.22
N GLU A 113 -18.61 19.34 -15.71
CA GLU A 113 -18.83 17.93 -15.40
C GLU A 113 -18.74 17.67 -13.90
N LEU A 114 -17.73 18.23 -13.23
CA LEU A 114 -17.59 18.12 -11.78
C LEU A 114 -18.78 18.73 -11.03
N SER A 115 -19.22 19.92 -11.43
CA SER A 115 -20.39 20.59 -10.84
C SER A 115 -21.67 19.76 -11.01
N GLU A 116 -21.89 19.19 -12.20
CA GLU A 116 -23.03 18.30 -12.43
C GLU A 116 -23.00 17.04 -11.57
N LYS A 117 -21.81 16.44 -11.39
CA LYS A 117 -21.62 15.27 -10.51
C LYS A 117 -21.89 15.63 -9.04
N ILE A 118 -21.40 16.77 -8.57
CA ILE A 118 -21.61 17.23 -7.19
C ILE A 118 -23.08 17.55 -6.92
N LYS A 119 -23.77 18.17 -7.87
CA LYS A 119 -25.22 18.46 -7.74
C LYS A 119 -26.07 17.20 -7.55
N LYS A 120 -25.60 16.04 -8.04
CA LYS A 120 -26.26 14.74 -7.86
C LYS A 120 -26.06 14.11 -6.47
N LEU A 121 -25.15 14.65 -5.63
CA LEU A 121 -24.87 14.14 -4.29
C LEU A 121 -26.00 14.48 -3.32
N THR A 122 -27.04 13.67 -3.18
CA THR A 122 -28.10 13.97 -2.20
C THR A 122 -27.58 13.92 -0.75
N PRO A 123 -28.21 14.62 0.22
CA PRO A 123 -27.84 14.50 1.64
C PRO A 123 -27.91 13.06 2.16
N LEU A 124 -28.88 12.28 1.69
CA LEU A 124 -29.00 10.86 2.01
C LEU A 124 -27.79 10.06 1.49
N PHE A 125 -27.40 10.29 0.24
CA PHE A 125 -26.21 9.67 -0.34
C PHE A 125 -24.95 10.04 0.46
N MET A 126 -24.81 11.31 0.83
CA MET A 126 -23.70 11.78 1.65
C MET A 126 -23.64 11.05 3.00
N GLY A 127 -24.76 10.90 3.70
CA GLY A 127 -24.81 10.14 4.95
C GLY A 127 -24.36 8.69 4.77
N GLN A 128 -24.91 7.99 3.77
CA GLN A 128 -24.52 6.61 3.46
C GLN A 128 -23.05 6.49 3.05
N PHE A 129 -22.54 7.45 2.28
CA PHE A 129 -21.16 7.50 1.85
C PHE A 129 -20.21 7.66 3.06
N LEU A 130 -20.50 8.59 3.97
CA LEU A 130 -19.68 8.81 5.16
C LEU A 130 -19.63 7.58 6.07
N ASP A 131 -20.77 6.91 6.27
CA ASP A 131 -20.83 5.65 7.02
C ASP A 131 -20.00 4.56 6.32
N ALA A 132 -20.13 4.43 5.00
CA ALA A 132 -19.35 3.48 4.21
C ALA A 132 -17.84 3.76 4.28
N GLN A 133 -17.42 5.03 4.27
CA GLN A 133 -16.01 5.39 4.43
C GLN A 133 -15.49 5.07 5.83
N LYS A 134 -16.28 5.33 6.88
CA LYS A 134 -15.93 4.96 8.26
C LYS A 134 -15.72 3.44 8.39
N VAL A 135 -16.65 2.64 7.87
CA VAL A 135 -16.54 1.18 7.85
C VAL A 135 -15.34 0.71 7.03
N SER A 136 -15.10 1.33 5.87
CA SER A 136 -13.97 0.99 5.00
C SER A 136 -12.63 1.24 5.69
N LYS A 137 -12.46 2.40 6.35
CA LYS A 137 -11.26 2.70 7.15
C LYS A 137 -11.04 1.68 8.26
N GLN A 138 -12.09 1.38 9.02
CA GLN A 138 -12.01 0.40 10.10
C GLN A 138 -11.59 -0.99 9.56
N ASN A 139 -12.18 -1.42 8.44
CA ASN A 139 -11.84 -2.70 7.81
C ASN A 139 -10.40 -2.76 7.28
N ILE A 140 -9.86 -1.65 6.80
CA ILE A 140 -8.46 -1.53 6.36
C ILE A 140 -7.51 -1.63 7.57
N ILE A 141 -7.81 -0.89 8.64
CA ILE A 141 -7.00 -0.87 9.87
C ILE A 141 -6.99 -2.26 10.52
N GLU A 142 -8.16 -2.88 10.66
CA GLU A 142 -8.35 -4.20 11.30
C GLU A 142 -7.88 -5.38 10.42
N GLY A 143 -7.39 -5.16 9.19
CA GLY A 143 -6.91 -6.25 8.33
C GLY A 143 -8.02 -7.17 7.79
N LYS A 144 -9.24 -6.65 7.66
CA LYS A 144 -10.38 -7.37 7.04
C LYS A 144 -10.34 -7.28 5.53
N THR A 145 -10.11 -6.07 5.01
CA THR A 145 -10.04 -5.79 3.57
C THR A 145 -8.61 -5.68 3.05
N PHE A 146 -7.62 -5.54 3.93
CA PHE A 146 -6.18 -5.64 3.64
C PHE A 146 -5.56 -6.74 4.51
N ILE A 147 -4.28 -7.08 4.33
CA ILE A 147 -3.61 -8.02 5.24
C ILE A 147 -3.43 -7.42 6.64
N SER A 148 -3.45 -8.26 7.67
CA SER A 148 -3.16 -7.84 9.05
C SER A 148 -1.66 -7.57 9.25
N ASP A 149 -1.29 -6.90 10.34
CA ASP A 149 0.11 -6.60 10.64
C ASP A 149 0.88 -7.88 10.97
N GLU A 150 0.21 -8.88 11.58
CA GLU A 150 0.77 -10.22 11.81
C GLU A 150 1.00 -10.98 10.51
N GLU A 151 0.06 -10.89 9.56
CA GLU A 151 0.21 -11.48 8.23
C GLU A 151 1.36 -10.83 7.45
N ALA A 152 1.48 -9.51 7.55
CA ALA A 152 2.56 -8.77 6.91
C ALA A 152 3.92 -9.10 7.55
N ALA A 153 3.98 -9.19 8.88
CA ALA A 153 5.17 -9.62 9.61
C ALA A 153 5.60 -11.05 9.25
N ALA A 154 4.65 -11.96 9.03
CA ALA A 154 4.96 -13.33 8.59
C ALA A 154 5.66 -13.38 7.22
N LEU A 155 5.40 -12.40 6.35
CA LEU A 155 6.02 -12.27 5.02
C LEU A 155 7.42 -11.62 5.07
N GLY A 156 7.79 -11.00 6.20
CA GLY A 156 9.09 -10.38 6.44
C GLY A 156 8.98 -8.90 6.84
N VAL A 157 10.06 -8.37 7.43
CA VAL A 157 10.08 -6.99 7.98
C VAL A 157 9.86 -5.92 6.91
N ASP A 158 10.47 -6.06 5.74
CA ASP A 158 10.29 -5.10 4.63
C ASP A 158 8.85 -5.10 4.10
N VAL A 159 8.24 -6.29 3.96
CA VAL A 159 6.84 -6.44 3.58
C VAL A 159 5.93 -5.78 4.62
N ALA A 160 6.18 -6.02 5.90
CA ALA A 160 5.44 -5.41 7.00
C ALA A 160 5.49 -3.88 6.95
N ASN A 161 6.68 -3.30 6.79
CA ASN A 161 6.87 -1.87 6.73
C ASN A 161 6.09 -1.24 5.55
N ARG A 162 6.23 -1.81 4.35
CA ARG A 162 5.51 -1.35 3.15
C ARG A 162 4.01 -1.51 3.27
N ALA A 163 3.54 -2.64 3.82
CA ALA A 163 2.13 -2.90 4.05
C ALA A 163 1.51 -1.86 5.00
N ILE A 164 2.22 -1.51 6.08
CA ILE A 164 1.81 -0.45 7.03
C ILE A 164 1.78 0.91 6.32
N HIS A 165 2.81 1.26 5.56
CA HIS A 165 2.85 2.53 4.82
C HIS A 165 1.66 2.67 3.85
N ILE A 166 1.37 1.63 3.07
CA ILE A 166 0.23 1.62 2.15
C ILE A 166 -1.08 1.73 2.94
N LYS A 167 -1.24 0.96 4.02
CA LYS A 167 -2.44 0.99 4.87
C LYS A 167 -2.71 2.40 5.39
N LEU A 168 -1.70 3.05 5.96
CA LEU A 168 -1.83 4.42 6.47
C LEU A 168 -2.11 5.43 5.36
N ARG A 169 -1.44 5.33 4.20
CA ARG A 169 -1.68 6.21 3.06
C ARG A 169 -3.09 6.03 2.47
N LEU A 170 -3.62 4.81 2.42
CA LEU A 170 -4.99 4.55 2.00
C LEU A 170 -6.01 5.19 2.93
N VAL A 171 -5.80 5.06 4.25
CA VAL A 171 -6.67 5.72 5.24
C VAL A 171 -6.61 7.24 5.06
N SER A 172 -5.42 7.81 4.92
CA SER A 172 -5.26 9.25 4.65
C SER A 172 -5.91 9.69 3.35
N LEU A 173 -5.85 8.86 2.29
CA LEU A 173 -6.51 9.16 1.02
C LEU A 173 -8.03 9.15 1.15
N ILE A 174 -8.59 8.19 1.91
CA ILE A 174 -10.02 8.16 2.22
C ILE A 174 -10.42 9.40 3.02
N ASP A 175 -9.63 9.80 4.02
CA ASP A 175 -9.90 10.98 4.83
C ASP A 175 -9.85 12.27 4.00
N ASN A 176 -8.78 12.47 3.23
CA ASN A 176 -8.64 13.65 2.36
C ASN A 176 -9.75 13.71 1.30
N GLY A 177 -10.07 12.58 0.67
CA GLY A 177 -11.14 12.49 -0.31
C GLY A 177 -12.52 12.74 0.31
N THR A 178 -12.74 12.28 1.54
CA THR A 178 -13.98 12.53 2.28
C THR A 178 -14.14 14.01 2.63
N ILE A 179 -13.08 14.64 3.14
CA ILE A 179 -13.06 16.09 3.47
C ILE A 179 -13.33 16.92 2.21
N LEU A 180 -12.62 16.63 1.12
CA LEU A 180 -12.81 17.30 -0.16
C LEU A 180 -14.27 17.18 -0.61
N LEU A 181 -14.85 15.98 -0.54
CA LEU A 181 -16.22 15.74 -0.98
C LEU A 181 -17.26 16.41 -0.07
N ILE A 182 -17.01 16.51 1.24
CA ILE A 182 -17.83 17.32 2.17
C ILE A 182 -17.80 18.78 1.74
N HIS A 183 -16.62 19.40 1.58
CA HIS A 183 -16.49 20.81 1.22
C HIS A 183 -17.15 21.11 -0.14
N LEU A 184 -16.94 20.23 -1.13
CA LEU A 184 -17.61 20.33 -2.43
C LEU A 184 -19.13 20.24 -2.32
N SER A 185 -19.63 19.40 -1.40
CA SER A 185 -21.07 19.22 -1.17
C SER A 185 -21.72 20.37 -0.39
N GLU A 186 -20.95 21.18 0.33
CA GLU A 186 -21.46 22.36 1.04
C GLU A 186 -21.55 23.57 0.09
N ASN A 187 -20.64 23.67 -0.89
CA ASN A 187 -20.52 24.80 -1.81
C ASN A 187 -21.03 24.51 -3.24
N ARG A 188 -22.14 23.75 -3.37
CA ARG A 188 -22.61 23.19 -4.66
C ARG A 188 -22.95 24.21 -5.74
N GLU A 189 -23.29 25.43 -5.35
CA GLU A 189 -23.80 26.47 -6.26
C GLU A 189 -22.68 27.35 -6.84
N GLN A 190 -21.54 27.46 -6.16
CA GLN A 190 -20.41 28.31 -6.54
C GLN A 190 -19.10 27.55 -6.39
N LEU A 191 -18.93 26.50 -7.20
CA LEU A 191 -17.71 25.71 -7.20
C LEU A 191 -16.59 26.45 -7.92
N ASP A 192 -15.60 26.90 -7.16
CA ASP A 192 -14.32 27.34 -7.68
C ASP A 192 -13.22 26.34 -7.30
N ILE A 193 -12.61 25.70 -8.28
CA ILE A 193 -11.64 24.63 -8.01
C ILE A 193 -10.34 25.15 -7.40
N SER A 194 -10.03 26.45 -7.58
CA SER A 194 -8.85 27.05 -6.95
C SER A 194 -8.91 27.01 -5.42
N ASP A 195 -10.12 27.04 -4.86
CA ASP A 195 -10.36 27.05 -3.42
C ASP A 195 -10.03 25.70 -2.77
N TYR A 196 -10.04 24.62 -3.58
CA TYR A 196 -9.76 23.25 -3.15
C TYR A 196 -8.36 22.77 -3.58
N SER A 197 -7.50 23.69 -4.02
CA SER A 197 -6.18 23.36 -4.56
C SER A 197 -5.32 22.60 -3.56
N ASP A 198 -5.39 22.93 -2.27
CA ASP A 198 -4.65 22.25 -1.20
C ASP A 198 -5.18 20.83 -0.94
N GLU A 199 -6.49 20.62 -0.87
CA GLU A 199 -7.09 19.29 -0.68
C GLU A 199 -6.83 18.36 -1.86
N ILE A 200 -6.97 18.89 -3.09
CA ILE A 200 -6.63 18.14 -4.31
C ILE A 200 -5.16 17.77 -4.30
N TYR A 201 -4.28 18.72 -3.96
CA TYR A 201 -2.85 18.46 -3.81
C TYR A 201 -2.56 17.35 -2.79
N GLN A 202 -3.20 17.37 -1.63
CA GLN A 202 -3.00 16.31 -0.62
C GLN A 202 -3.48 14.95 -1.12
N CYS A 203 -4.63 14.88 -1.82
CA CYS A 203 -5.11 13.64 -2.43
C CYS A 203 -4.11 13.09 -3.45
N VAL A 204 -3.63 13.94 -4.37
CA VAL A 204 -2.66 13.55 -5.39
C VAL A 204 -1.33 13.13 -4.75
N ARG A 205 -0.82 13.92 -3.80
CA ARG A 205 0.44 13.63 -3.10
C ARG A 205 0.39 12.29 -2.38
N VAL A 206 -0.66 12.04 -1.59
CA VAL A 206 -0.82 10.75 -0.90
C VAL A 206 -0.95 9.60 -1.89
N GLY A 207 -1.68 9.81 -2.99
CA GLY A 207 -1.78 8.84 -4.09
C GLY A 207 -0.43 8.50 -4.69
N VAL A 208 0.37 9.50 -5.05
CA VAL A 208 1.73 9.33 -5.61
C VAL A 208 2.61 8.55 -4.63
N LEU A 209 2.63 8.95 -3.36
CA LEU A 209 3.44 8.29 -2.34
C LEU A 209 3.00 6.83 -2.15
N MET A 210 1.71 6.51 -2.20
CA MET A 210 1.21 5.14 -2.08
C MET A 210 1.84 4.20 -3.12
N TYR A 211 2.04 4.67 -4.35
CA TYR A 211 2.61 3.86 -5.43
C TYR A 211 4.11 3.56 -5.30
N GLN A 212 4.83 4.30 -4.44
CA GLN A 212 6.22 3.98 -4.13
C GLN A 212 6.36 2.58 -3.51
N ASP A 213 5.39 2.17 -2.70
CA ASP A 213 5.41 0.87 -2.00
C ASP A 213 4.58 -0.21 -2.71
N PHE A 214 3.67 0.17 -3.61
CA PHE A 214 2.71 -0.74 -4.21
C PHE A 214 3.35 -1.85 -5.05
N LYS A 215 4.20 -1.47 -6.02
CA LYS A 215 4.88 -2.42 -6.91
C LYS A 215 5.84 -3.36 -6.17
N PRO A 216 6.79 -2.89 -5.32
CA PRO A 216 7.68 -3.80 -4.60
C PRO A 216 6.91 -4.75 -3.68
N LEU A 217 5.84 -4.27 -3.04
CA LEU A 217 4.98 -5.13 -2.22
C LEU A 217 4.30 -6.23 -3.06
N LYS A 218 3.84 -5.88 -4.27
CA LYS A 218 3.26 -6.85 -5.22
C LYS A 218 4.28 -7.90 -5.65
N GLU A 219 5.46 -7.47 -6.06
CA GLU A 219 6.55 -8.36 -6.51
C GLU A 219 6.98 -9.32 -5.40
N GLN A 220 7.10 -8.84 -4.17
CA GLN A 220 7.42 -9.69 -3.01
C GLN A 220 6.31 -10.69 -2.72
N ALA A 221 5.04 -10.27 -2.78
CA ALA A 221 3.90 -11.15 -2.57
C ALA A 221 3.83 -12.24 -3.66
N GLU A 222 4.03 -11.87 -4.93
CA GLU A 222 4.09 -12.80 -6.07
C GLU A 222 5.24 -13.79 -5.93
N PHE A 223 6.43 -13.32 -5.55
CA PHE A 223 7.57 -14.19 -5.28
C PHE A 223 7.24 -15.26 -4.25
N VAL A 224 6.63 -14.90 -3.12
CA VAL A 224 6.22 -15.89 -2.09
C VAL A 224 5.16 -16.85 -2.64
N ASN A 225 4.19 -16.36 -3.42
CA ASN A 225 3.11 -17.19 -3.97
C ASN A 225 3.61 -18.26 -4.96
N THR A 226 4.63 -17.92 -5.76
CA THR A 226 5.25 -18.85 -6.72
C THR A 226 6.03 -19.99 -6.05
N GLN A 227 6.43 -19.83 -4.79
CA GLN A 227 7.17 -20.87 -4.07
C GLN A 227 6.25 -22.00 -3.60
N SER A 228 6.74 -23.24 -3.64
CA SER A 228 6.04 -24.37 -3.01
C SER A 228 6.09 -24.27 -1.48
N ILE A 229 5.10 -24.85 -0.79
CA ILE A 229 5.07 -24.87 0.68
C ILE A 229 6.34 -25.53 1.23
N PHE A 230 6.83 -26.59 0.58
CA PHE A 230 8.07 -27.26 0.95
C PHE A 230 9.28 -26.33 0.85
N LYS A 231 9.41 -25.55 -0.23
CA LYS A 231 10.51 -24.60 -0.41
C LYS A 231 10.49 -23.50 0.66
N LEU A 232 9.30 -22.97 0.97
CA LEU A 232 9.11 -21.99 2.04
C LEU A 232 9.45 -22.60 3.42
N THR A 233 9.04 -23.84 3.66
CA THR A 233 9.35 -24.58 4.91
C THR A 233 10.86 -24.68 5.11
N LEU A 234 11.60 -25.11 4.08
CA LEU A 234 13.06 -25.18 4.13
C LEU A 234 13.69 -23.80 4.36
N LYS A 235 13.17 -22.75 3.70
CA LYS A 235 13.66 -21.38 3.91
C LYS A 235 13.45 -20.91 5.35
N ASN A 236 12.29 -21.18 5.94
CA ASN A 236 11.98 -20.84 7.33
C ASN A 236 12.86 -21.62 8.31
N MET A 237 13.26 -22.85 7.98
CA MET A 237 14.17 -23.66 8.80
C MET A 237 15.64 -23.19 8.76
N VAL A 238 16.11 -22.67 7.62
CA VAL A 238 17.54 -22.33 7.45
C VAL A 238 17.81 -20.86 7.76
N GLY A 239 16.90 -19.97 7.34
CA GLY A 239 17.16 -18.53 7.37
C GLY A 239 16.54 -17.82 8.57
N GLY A 240 15.34 -18.23 9.00
CA GLY A 240 14.39 -17.23 9.51
C GLY A 240 14.11 -16.17 8.44
N LEU A 241 12.84 -15.77 8.28
CA LEU A 241 12.51 -14.63 7.41
C LEU A 241 12.45 -13.35 8.24
#